data_AF-A0A947S0M2-F1
#
_entry.id   AF-A0A947S0M2-F1
#
_cell.length_a   1.000
_cell.length_b   1.000
_cell.length_c   1.000
_cell.angle_alpha   90.00
_cell.angle_beta   90.00
_cell.angle_gamma   90.00
#
_symmetry.space_group_name_H-M   'P 1'
#
loop_
_entity.id
_entity.type
_entity.pdbx_description
1 polymer ?
#
loop_
_entity_poly.entity_id
_entity_poly.type
_entity_poly.pdbx_seq_one_letter_code
_entity_poly.pdbx_strand_id
1 'polypeptide(L)' 'MKLKSIFFLFILALFFGGCSIKSTTTEPIAEQRKEAVFERRIQEKMEAIDTSGWETYRDEEYEYEFKYSPSFWG' A
#
# COMPACT_ATOMS: atom_id res chain seq x y z
N MET A 1 33.21 -32.96 -23.49
CA MET A 1 33.21 -31.82 -22.54
C MET A 1 32.50 -30.60 -23.13
N LYS A 2 31.17 -30.64 -23.34
CA LYS A 2 30.39 -29.51 -23.93
C LYS A 2 29.13 -29.12 -23.13
N LEU A 3 28.78 -29.86 -22.08
CA LEU A 3 27.54 -29.65 -21.31
C LEU A 3 27.67 -28.59 -20.19
N LYS A 4 28.90 -28.38 -19.67
CA LYS A 4 29.17 -27.40 -18.61
C LYS A 4 29.15 -25.95 -19.09
N SER A 5 29.39 -25.72 -20.39
CA SER A 5 29.43 -24.37 -20.98
C SER A 5 28.03 -23.79 -21.20
N ILE A 6 27.09 -24.62 -21.65
CA ILE A 6 25.70 -24.22 -21.88
C ILE A 6 24.97 -23.93 -20.55
N PHE A 7 25.26 -24.70 -19.51
CA PHE A 7 24.70 -24.47 -18.18
C PHE A 7 25.16 -23.13 -17.58
N PHE A 8 26.40 -22.73 -17.85
CA PHE A 8 26.96 -21.45 -17.40
C PHE A 8 26.30 -20.24 -18.09
N LEU A 9 25.96 -20.37 -19.37
CA LEU A 9 25.26 -19.33 -20.14
C LEU A 9 23.81 -19.12 -19.67
N PHE A 10 23.12 -20.19 -19.27
CA PHE A 10 21.76 -20.08 -18.71
C PHE A 10 21.74 -19.37 -17.35
N ILE A 11 22.74 -19.65 -16.51
CA ILE A 11 22.91 -18.96 -15.23
C ILE A 11 23.23 -17.48 -15.46
N LEU A 12 24.11 -17.13 -16.41
CA LEU A 12 24.40 -15.74 -16.75
C LEU A 12 23.17 -14.97 -17.26
N ALA A 13 22.30 -15.60 -18.05
CA ALA A 13 21.08 -15.00 -18.55
C ALA A 13 20.05 -14.69 -17.43
N LEU A 14 20.04 -15.48 -16.35
CA LEU A 14 19.20 -15.22 -15.17
C LEU A 14 19.72 -14.08 -14.28
N PHE A 15 21.03 -13.80 -14.31
CA PHE A 15 21.64 -12.68 -13.57
C PHE A 15 21.65 -11.36 -14.35
N PHE A 16 21.77 -11.40 -15.69
CA PHE A 16 21.78 -10.21 -16.56
C PHE A 16 20.44 -9.91 -17.24
N GLY A 17 19.46 -10.81 -17.13
CA GLY A 17 18.05 -10.52 -17.36
C GLY A 17 17.50 -9.64 -16.24
N GLY A 18 18.14 -8.49 -16.03
CA GLY A 18 17.75 -7.47 -15.10
C GLY A 18 16.28 -7.21 -15.26
N CYS A 19 15.58 -7.38 -14.15
CA CYS A 19 14.22 -6.94 -13.95
C CYS A 19 14.10 -5.54 -14.57
N SER A 20 13.32 -5.43 -15.64
CA SER A 20 12.83 -4.15 -16.14
C SER A 20 11.92 -3.61 -15.04
N ILE A 21 12.52 -2.94 -14.06
CA ILE A 21 11.79 -2.20 -13.04
C ILE A 21 11.11 -1.06 -13.80
N LYS A 22 9.81 -1.24 -13.97
CA LYS A 22 8.92 -0.29 -14.64
C LYS A 22 8.88 1.03 -13.87
N SER A 23 8.76 2.09 -14.67
CA SER A 23 8.26 3.44 -14.36
C SER A 23 8.94 4.21 -13.23
N THR A 24 9.98 4.98 -13.58
CA THR A 24 10.19 6.28 -12.94
C THR A 24 9.27 7.27 -13.65
N THR A 25 8.01 7.32 -13.21
CA THR A 25 7.18 8.50 -13.43
C THR A 25 7.87 9.63 -12.67
N THR A 26 8.39 10.62 -13.40
CA THR A 26 8.95 11.85 -12.85
C THR A 26 7.81 12.71 -12.30
N GLU A 27 7.22 12.28 -11.19
CA GLU A 27 6.44 13.16 -10.33
C GLU A 27 7.45 14.03 -9.57
N PRO A 28 7.26 15.36 -9.49
CA PRO A 28 8.19 16.21 -8.77
C PRO A 28 8.25 15.74 -7.32
N ILE A 29 9.47 15.55 -6.77
CA ILE A 29 9.76 15.17 -5.37
C ILE A 29 8.97 16.00 -4.35
N ALA A 30 8.56 17.21 -4.74
CA ALA A 30 7.69 18.09 -3.97
C ALA A 30 6.28 17.53 -3.71
N GLU A 31 5.68 16.77 -4.64
CA GLU A 31 4.32 16.26 -4.50
C GLU A 31 4.28 14.99 -3.63
N GLN A 32 5.21 14.06 -3.83
CA GLN A 32 5.37 12.87 -2.98
C GLN A 32 5.59 13.23 -1.49
N ARG A 33 6.29 14.34 -1.23
CA ARG A 33 6.47 14.85 0.13
C ARG A 33 5.15 15.29 0.75
N LYS A 34 4.25 15.90 -0.03
CA LYS A 34 2.95 16.37 0.48
C LYS A 34 2.04 15.19 0.83
N GLU A 35 2.00 14.17 -0.01
CA GLU A 35 1.24 12.94 0.26
C GLU A 35 1.74 12.26 1.55
N ALA A 36 3.05 12.06 1.69
CA ALA A 36 3.61 11.46 2.91
C ALA A 36 3.33 12.28 4.19
N VAL A 37 3.31 13.61 4.08
CA VAL A 37 2.95 14.51 5.20
C VAL A 37 1.45 14.46 5.48
N PHE A 38 0.61 14.33 4.45
CA PHE A 38 -0.83 14.20 4.57
C PHE A 38 -1.22 12.88 5.24
N GLU A 39 -0.66 11.75 4.78
CA GLU A 39 -0.90 10.44 5.37
C GLU A 39 -0.49 10.38 6.84
N ARG A 40 0.66 10.98 7.19
CA ARG A 40 1.08 11.10 8.59
C ARG A 40 0.05 11.87 9.43
N ARG A 41 -0.45 13.00 8.90
CA ARG A 41 -1.46 13.81 9.60
C ARG A 41 -2.78 13.05 9.76
N ILE A 42 -3.19 12.27 8.76
CA ILE A 42 -4.36 11.41 8.87
C ILE A 42 -4.13 10.38 9.97
N GLN A 43 -2.98 9.71 9.98
CA GLN A 43 -2.65 8.71 10.99
C GLN A 43 -2.68 9.28 12.41
N GLU A 44 -2.00 10.42 12.65
CA GLU A 44 -2.01 11.11 13.94
C GLU A 44 -3.44 11.48 14.39
N LYS A 45 -4.29 11.90 13.45
CA LYS A 45 -5.70 12.19 13.75
C LYS A 45 -6.50 10.93 14.06
N MET A 46 -6.31 9.85 13.30
CA MET A 46 -7.03 8.59 13.52
C MET A 46 -6.71 7.99 14.88
N GLU A 47 -5.46 8.07 15.32
CA GLU A 47 -5.04 7.61 16.65
C GLU A 47 -5.62 8.48 17.79
N ALA A 48 -5.88 9.76 17.52
CA ALA A 48 -6.45 10.69 18.49
C ALA A 48 -7.99 10.63 18.58
N ILE A 49 -8.68 9.93 17.67
CA ILE A 49 -10.13 9.80 17.71
C ILE A 49 -10.49 8.72 18.73
N ASP A 50 -11.10 9.14 19.84
CA ASP A 50 -11.74 8.22 20.77
C ASP A 50 -13.00 7.61 20.12
N THR A 51 -12.95 6.29 19.90
CA THR A 51 -14.05 5.51 19.30
C THR A 51 -14.80 4.65 20.33
N SER A 52 -14.54 4.85 21.63
CA SER A 52 -15.14 4.04 22.70
C SER A 52 -16.67 4.08 22.74
N GLY A 53 -17.27 5.22 22.35
CA GLY A 53 -18.72 5.41 22.27
C GLY A 53 -19.33 5.17 20.89
N TRP A 54 -18.57 4.65 19.93
CA TRP A 54 -19.07 4.47 18.57
C TRP A 54 -19.93 3.22 18.47
N GLU A 55 -21.02 3.34 17.71
CA GLU A 55 -21.91 2.23 17.40
C GLU A 55 -21.43 1.52 16.13
N THR A 56 -21.87 0.28 15.95
CA THR A 56 -21.47 -0.57 14.82
C THR A 56 -22.71 -0.93 14.03
N TYR A 57 -22.73 -0.55 12.76
CA TYR A 57 -23.72 -1.01 11.81
C TYR A 57 -23.19 -2.25 11.10
N ARG A 58 -24.01 -3.30 11.06
CA ARG A 58 -23.74 -4.55 10.33
C ARG A 58 -24.86 -4.76 9.33
N ASP A 59 -24.48 -4.97 8.09
CA ASP A 59 -25.38 -5.39 7.04
C ASP A 59 -25.20 -6.89 6.79
N GLU A 60 -26.22 -7.69 7.10
CA GLU A 60 -26.17 -9.14 6.95
C GLU A 60 -26.36 -9.58 5.49
N GLU A 61 -26.97 -8.74 4.64
CA GLU A 61 -27.20 -9.04 3.22
C GLU A 61 -25.91 -8.88 2.41
N TYR A 62 -25.11 -7.87 2.76
CA TYR A 62 -23.88 -7.51 2.05
C TYR A 62 -22.58 -7.81 2.84
N GLU A 63 -22.70 -8.44 4.00
CA GLU A 63 -21.59 -8.87 4.88
C GLU A 63 -20.57 -7.77 5.22
N TYR A 64 -20.99 -6.50 5.25
CA TYR A 64 -20.11 -5.39 5.65
C TYR A 64 -20.47 -4.84 7.03
N GLU A 65 -19.47 -4.24 7.66
CA GLU A 65 -19.56 -3.66 8.98
C GLU A 65 -18.81 -2.34 8.99
N PHE A 66 -19.41 -1.29 9.56
CA PHE A 66 -18.71 -0.03 9.81
C PHE A 66 -19.14 0.59 11.14
N LYS A 67 -18.21 1.34 11.76
CA LYS A 67 -18.48 2.07 12.99
C LYS A 67 -18.86 3.52 12.69
N TYR A 68 -19.77 4.08 13.47
CA TYR A 68 -20.19 5.47 13.38
C TYR A 68 -20.28 6.14 14.75
N SER A 69 -20.04 7.46 14.78
CA SER A 69 -20.29 8.26 15.98
C SER A 69 -21.80 8.54 16.10
N PRO A 70 -22.45 8.21 17.23
CA PRO A 70 -23.85 8.56 17.47
C PRO A 70 -24.10 10.07 17.40
N SER A 71 -23.08 10.88 17.73
CA SER A 71 -23.15 12.33 17.73
C SER A 71 -23.32 12.97 16.33
N PHE A 72 -23.14 12.20 15.26
CA PHE A 72 -23.25 12.71 13.89
C PHE A 72 -24.70 12.80 13.40
N TRP A 73 -25.62 12.08 14.04
CA TRP A 73 -27.02 11.93 13.62
C TRP A 73 -28.04 12.58 14.57
N GLY A 74 -27.56 13.36 15.56
CA GLY A 74 -28.39 14.05 16.56
C GLY A 74 -28.78 15.46 16.17
#